data_AF-A0A6N6PMX1-F1
#
_entry.id   AF-A0A6N6PMX1-F1
#
_cell.length_a   1.000
_cell.length_b   1.000
_cell.length_c   1.000
_cell.angle_alpha   90.00
_cell.angle_beta   90.00
_cell.angle_gamma   90.00
#
_symmetry.space_group_name_H-M   'P 1'
#
loop_
_entity.id
_entity.type
_entity.pdbx_description
1 polymer ?
#
loop_
_entity_poly.entity_id
_entity_poly.type
_entity_poly.pdbx_seq_one_letter_code
_entity_poly.pdbx_strand_id
1 'polypeptide(L)'
;MSNALNSAMVGIVFLLSVSGSLAATTIGVPNASFESPNVPFPSPNFNSWQKTPKPDWYDDGGGAFLWTQQIGAFKNTTIGSSNHIDNCDGLQALWLFATPEVCLFQDYDSMDWNDVVPQHDFNAEYAPGKSYRLTVGVIGTGGNMLQGATLDLSLYYRDASSNRIVIAATTLTNSYDVFSNNTHFVDCHVTVLNVKASDAWSGQKIGIQFLSTVSTNLQGGYWDLDNVRLVSTLVPNLVNPVRTNGNFQFTLQSEPGLTFQILTSTNVILPATNWTSLGFVTNVTGTVPFVDTPANFPQRFYQARQLP
;
A
#
# COMPACT_ATOMS: atom_id res chain seq x y z
N MET A 1 -47.68 38.36 1.64
CA MET A 1 -46.55 38.14 0.72
C MET A 1 -45.25 38.39 1.48
N SER A 2 -44.53 37.33 1.85
CA SER A 2 -43.08 37.32 2.04
C SER A 2 -42.65 35.88 2.35
N ASN A 3 -42.28 35.13 1.31
CA ASN A 3 -41.62 33.83 1.44
C ASN A 3 -40.16 34.07 1.80
N ALA A 4 -39.75 33.75 3.01
CA ALA A 4 -38.35 33.62 3.37
C ALA A 4 -37.92 32.17 3.11
N LEU A 5 -37.04 31.99 2.12
CA LEU A 5 -36.37 30.74 1.82
C LEU A 5 -35.44 30.38 2.98
N ASN A 6 -35.76 29.30 3.71
CA ASN A 6 -34.82 28.63 4.60
C ASN A 6 -33.81 27.86 3.74
N SER A 7 -32.59 28.37 3.66
CA SER A 7 -31.42 27.65 3.16
C SER A 7 -31.05 26.55 4.17
N ALA A 8 -31.48 25.31 3.88
CA ALA A 8 -31.02 24.14 4.61
C ALA A 8 -29.58 23.82 4.19
N MET A 9 -28.62 23.97 5.12
CA MET A 9 -27.27 23.43 4.97
C MET A 9 -27.34 21.89 4.95
N VAL A 10 -26.87 21.28 3.86
CA VAL A 10 -26.65 19.85 3.77
C VAL A 10 -25.25 19.55 4.28
N GLY A 11 -25.14 19.13 5.54
CA GLY A 11 -23.92 18.53 6.08
C GLY A 11 -23.89 17.04 5.73
N ILE A 12 -22.92 16.61 4.92
CA ILE A 12 -22.72 15.21 4.56
C ILE A 12 -21.66 14.62 5.49
N VAL A 13 -22.04 13.62 6.28
CA VAL A 13 -21.11 12.79 7.07
C VAL A 13 -21.16 11.37 6.51
N PHE A 14 -20.05 10.89 5.95
CA PHE A 14 -19.90 9.52 5.49
C PHE A 14 -19.21 8.68 6.57
N LEU A 15 -19.87 7.61 7.01
CA LEU A 15 -19.28 6.52 7.78
C LEU A 15 -19.26 5.30 6.86
N LEU A 16 -18.08 4.78 6.53
CA LEU A 16 -17.90 3.57 5.72
C LEU A 16 -17.31 2.46 6.59
N SER A 17 -18.01 1.33 6.70
CA SER A 17 -17.48 0.08 7.23
C SER A 17 -17.27 -0.87 6.05
N VAL A 18 -16.02 -1.21 5.75
CA VAL A 18 -15.65 -2.11 4.64
C VAL A 18 -15.33 -3.49 5.21
N SER A 19 -16.19 -4.47 4.93
CA SER A 19 -15.96 -5.89 5.22
C SER A 19 -16.36 -6.71 3.98
N GLY A 20 -15.47 -6.80 3.01
CA GLY A 20 -15.68 -7.60 1.79
C GLY A 20 -14.42 -7.62 0.93
N SER A 21 -14.25 -8.67 0.13
CA SER A 21 -13.13 -8.77 -0.83
C SER A 21 -13.25 -7.68 -1.88
N LEU A 22 -12.41 -6.65 -1.76
CA LEU A 22 -12.26 -5.63 -2.80
C LEU A 22 -11.73 -6.32 -4.07
N ALA A 23 -12.37 -6.08 -5.22
CA ALA A 23 -11.81 -6.42 -6.52
C ALA A 23 -10.61 -5.50 -6.78
N ALA A 24 -9.47 -5.83 -6.18
CA ALA A 24 -8.28 -5.03 -6.22
C ALA A 24 -7.59 -5.13 -7.59
N THR A 25 -7.18 -4.00 -8.14
CA THR A 25 -6.37 -3.95 -9.35
C THR A 25 -4.90 -4.06 -8.99
N THR A 26 -4.21 -5.07 -9.52
CA THR A 26 -2.75 -5.21 -9.38
C THR A 26 -2.03 -4.09 -10.14
N ILE A 27 -1.05 -3.49 -9.49
CA ILE A 27 -0.10 -2.56 -10.10
C ILE A 27 1.21 -3.32 -10.30
N GLY A 28 1.70 -3.35 -11.54
CA GLY A 28 2.98 -4.00 -11.86
C GLY A 28 4.13 -3.27 -11.17
N VAL A 29 4.90 -4.02 -10.38
CA VAL A 29 6.14 -3.56 -9.74
C VAL A 29 7.30 -4.20 -10.51
N PRO A 30 8.12 -3.43 -11.23
CA PRO A 30 9.26 -3.98 -11.97
C PRO A 30 10.21 -4.77 -11.07
N ASN A 31 10.59 -5.97 -11.51
CA ASN A 31 11.45 -6.88 -10.76
C ASN A 31 11.01 -7.10 -9.30
N ALA A 32 9.70 -7.29 -9.09
CA ALA A 32 9.04 -7.42 -7.79
C ALA A 32 9.60 -8.52 -6.87
N SER A 33 10.10 -9.61 -7.45
CA SER A 33 10.73 -10.74 -6.74
C SER A 33 12.24 -10.81 -6.99
N PHE A 34 12.85 -9.75 -7.51
CA PHE A 34 14.30 -9.64 -7.65
C PHE A 34 14.95 -10.70 -8.55
N GLU A 35 14.19 -11.29 -9.48
CA GLU A 35 14.60 -12.36 -10.41
C GLU A 35 15.55 -11.92 -11.54
N SER A 36 15.85 -10.63 -11.64
CA SER A 36 16.62 -10.05 -12.74
C SER A 36 17.79 -9.17 -12.28
N PRO A 37 18.99 -9.35 -12.86
CA PRO A 37 19.46 -10.57 -13.54
C PRO A 37 19.39 -11.82 -12.65
N ASN A 38 19.53 -12.99 -13.27
CA ASN A 38 19.77 -14.24 -12.56
C ASN A 38 21.14 -14.20 -11.86
N VAL A 39 21.16 -14.42 -10.54
CA VAL A 39 22.34 -14.31 -9.67
C VAL A 39 22.73 -15.68 -9.09
N PRO A 40 23.62 -16.46 -9.75
CA PRO A 40 24.00 -17.79 -9.24
C PRO A 40 24.80 -17.74 -7.93
N PHE A 41 25.36 -16.58 -7.60
CA PHE A 41 26.04 -16.26 -6.35
C PHE A 41 25.51 -14.91 -5.83
N PRO A 42 25.56 -14.65 -4.51
CA PRO A 42 25.16 -13.36 -3.94
C PRO A 42 25.80 -12.18 -4.69
N SER A 43 24.97 -11.26 -5.17
CA SER A 43 25.40 -10.13 -6.00
C SER A 43 24.72 -8.84 -5.55
N PRO A 44 25.46 -7.72 -5.44
CA PRO A 44 24.84 -6.42 -5.22
C PRO A 44 24.09 -5.91 -6.46
N ASN A 45 24.27 -6.51 -7.64
CA ASN A 45 23.69 -6.02 -8.88
C ASN A 45 22.37 -6.74 -9.19
N PHE A 46 21.27 -5.99 -9.20
CA PHE A 46 19.92 -6.43 -9.54
C PHE A 46 19.15 -5.26 -10.18
N ASN A 47 18.22 -5.57 -11.09
CA ASN A 47 17.58 -4.59 -11.95
C ASN A 47 16.41 -3.85 -11.28
N SER A 48 16.04 -2.71 -11.84
CA SER A 48 14.83 -1.90 -11.57
C SER A 48 14.74 -1.22 -10.19
N TRP A 49 15.65 -1.47 -9.27
CA TRP A 49 15.63 -0.90 -7.92
C TRP A 49 16.89 -0.09 -7.65
N GLN A 50 16.72 1.04 -6.97
CA GLN A 50 17.79 1.98 -6.67
C GLN A 50 18.19 1.93 -5.20
N LYS A 51 19.49 1.95 -4.94
CA LYS A 51 20.06 2.07 -3.59
C LYS A 51 20.36 3.52 -3.26
N THR A 52 20.25 3.90 -1.99
CA THR A 52 20.74 5.20 -1.55
C THR A 52 22.27 5.31 -1.64
N PRO A 53 22.81 6.52 -1.90
CA PRO A 53 24.24 6.76 -1.83
C PRO A 53 24.77 6.48 -0.42
N LYS A 54 26.07 6.19 -0.34
CA LYS A 54 26.76 5.97 0.93
C LYS A 54 26.70 7.23 1.79
N PRO A 55 26.30 7.13 3.07
CA PRO A 55 26.37 8.27 3.98
C PRO A 55 27.82 8.51 4.42
N ASP A 56 28.13 9.76 4.79
CA ASP A 56 29.49 10.19 5.11
C ASP A 56 30.12 9.43 6.30
N TRP A 57 29.28 8.97 7.24
CA TRP A 57 29.74 8.25 8.43
C TRP A 57 30.12 6.80 8.15
N TYR A 58 29.67 6.20 7.03
CA TYR A 58 29.95 4.81 6.73
C TYR A 58 31.36 4.65 6.17
N ASP A 59 32.19 3.89 6.88
CA ASP A 59 33.57 3.58 6.51
C ASP A 59 33.68 2.24 5.77
N ASP A 60 33.91 2.31 4.46
CA ASP A 60 34.15 1.13 3.61
C ASP A 60 35.46 0.40 3.93
N GLY A 61 36.39 1.03 4.65
CA GLY A 61 37.67 0.44 5.07
C GLY A 61 37.68 -0.15 6.47
N GLY A 62 36.63 0.11 7.28
CA GLY A 62 36.57 -0.24 8.70
C GLY A 62 35.71 -1.46 9.03
N GLY A 63 34.96 -2.00 8.06
CA GLY A 63 33.96 -3.06 8.27
C GLY A 63 34.16 -4.31 7.40
N ALA A 64 33.23 -5.26 7.51
CA ALA A 64 33.25 -6.52 6.75
C ALA A 64 32.70 -6.40 5.31
N PHE A 65 31.91 -5.36 5.01
CA PHE A 65 31.22 -5.16 3.74
C PHE A 65 31.30 -3.70 3.28
N LEU A 66 31.41 -3.48 1.98
CA LEU A 66 31.27 -2.17 1.37
C LEU A 66 29.81 -1.70 1.41
N TRP A 67 29.56 -0.39 1.38
CA TRP A 67 28.20 0.16 1.31
C TRP A 67 27.40 -0.41 0.13
N THR A 68 28.06 -0.58 -1.01
CA THR A 68 27.46 -1.14 -2.24
C THR A 68 26.97 -2.58 -2.05
N GLN A 69 27.48 -3.30 -1.04
CA GLN A 69 27.16 -4.69 -0.69
C GLN A 69 26.11 -4.79 0.42
N GLN A 70 25.68 -3.67 1.01
CA GLN A 70 24.65 -3.67 2.07
C GLN A 70 23.27 -4.12 1.57
N ILE A 71 23.07 -4.18 0.25
CA ILE A 71 21.85 -4.69 -0.39
C ILE A 71 22.26 -5.48 -1.62
N GLY A 72 21.59 -6.60 -1.88
CA GLY A 72 21.81 -7.41 -3.07
C GLY A 72 20.83 -8.55 -3.19
N ALA A 73 20.96 -9.35 -4.25
CA ALA A 73 20.12 -10.50 -4.50
C ALA A 73 20.93 -11.81 -4.40
N PHE A 74 20.31 -12.84 -3.84
CA PHE A 74 20.88 -14.17 -3.66
C PHE A 74 19.94 -15.24 -4.21
N LYS A 75 20.52 -16.32 -4.71
CA LYS A 75 19.78 -17.50 -5.15
C LYS A 75 19.21 -18.27 -3.95
N ASN A 76 17.92 -18.54 -3.98
CA ASN A 76 17.28 -19.48 -3.05
C ASN A 76 17.83 -20.89 -3.28
N THR A 77 18.12 -21.62 -2.22
CA THR A 77 18.76 -22.94 -2.32
C THR A 77 17.79 -23.96 -2.90
N THR A 78 18.29 -25.15 -3.27
CA THR A 78 17.43 -26.19 -3.85
C THR A 78 16.45 -26.74 -2.83
N ILE A 79 15.24 -27.08 -3.27
CA ILE A 79 14.22 -27.76 -2.47
C ILE A 79 14.84 -28.93 -1.69
N GLY A 80 14.55 -29.01 -0.39
CA GLY A 80 15.09 -30.02 0.53
C GLY A 80 16.37 -29.61 1.26
N SER A 81 17.01 -28.50 0.88
CA SER A 81 18.08 -27.89 1.67
C SER A 81 17.50 -27.30 2.96
N SER A 82 18.24 -27.36 4.07
CA SER A 82 17.77 -26.86 5.37
C SER A 82 17.56 -25.35 5.41
N ASN A 83 18.13 -24.60 4.46
CA ASN A 83 18.01 -23.15 4.32
C ASN A 83 17.20 -22.74 3.08
N HIS A 84 16.43 -23.66 2.50
CA HIS A 84 15.54 -23.35 1.39
C HIS A 84 14.35 -22.54 1.89
N ILE A 85 14.08 -21.40 1.26
CA ILE A 85 12.91 -20.59 1.57
C ILE A 85 11.72 -21.16 0.80
N ASP A 86 10.74 -21.71 1.51
CA ASP A 86 9.67 -22.53 0.93
C ASP A 86 8.64 -21.73 0.13
N ASN A 87 8.46 -20.45 0.45
CA ASN A 87 7.50 -19.54 -0.20
C ASN A 87 8.15 -18.40 -0.99
N CYS A 88 9.39 -18.58 -1.43
CA CYS A 88 10.09 -17.65 -2.32
C CYS A 88 9.41 -17.59 -3.71
N ASP A 89 9.24 -16.40 -4.25
CA ASP A 89 8.58 -16.12 -5.52
C ASP A 89 9.54 -16.12 -6.70
N GLY A 90 9.93 -17.33 -7.10
CA GLY A 90 10.94 -17.53 -8.13
C GLY A 90 12.12 -18.31 -7.56
N LEU A 91 13.32 -17.92 -7.93
CA LEU A 91 14.55 -18.63 -7.60
C LEU A 91 15.54 -17.79 -6.78
N GLN A 92 15.20 -16.53 -6.47
CA GLN A 92 16.09 -15.62 -5.78
C GLN A 92 15.29 -14.68 -4.88
N ALA A 93 15.98 -14.09 -3.91
CA ALA A 93 15.43 -13.09 -3.01
C ALA A 93 16.48 -12.01 -2.76
N LEU A 94 16.07 -10.92 -2.14
CA LEU A 94 16.94 -9.82 -1.78
C LEU A 94 17.39 -9.92 -0.32
N TRP A 95 18.65 -9.60 -0.02
CA TRP A 95 19.07 -9.25 1.33
C TRP A 95 19.17 -7.73 1.49
N LEU A 96 18.86 -7.24 2.68
CA LEU A 96 19.06 -5.85 3.10
C LEU A 96 19.64 -5.84 4.51
N PHE A 97 20.89 -5.40 4.65
CA PHE A 97 21.57 -5.38 5.94
C PHE A 97 20.89 -4.43 6.93
N ALA A 98 20.79 -4.87 8.19
CA ALA A 98 20.36 -4.03 9.29
C ALA A 98 21.51 -3.09 9.70
N THR A 99 21.69 -2.06 8.89
CA THR A 99 22.65 -0.97 9.05
C THR A 99 21.90 0.35 8.85
N PRO A 100 22.09 1.37 9.71
CA PRO A 100 21.35 2.62 9.58
C PRO A 100 21.42 3.20 8.16
N GLU A 101 20.33 3.77 7.67
CA GLU A 101 20.22 4.46 6.37
C GLU A 101 20.38 3.58 5.12
N VAL A 102 20.63 2.27 5.26
CA VAL A 102 20.59 1.32 4.15
C VAL A 102 19.18 1.31 3.61
N CYS A 103 19.03 1.73 2.35
CA CYS A 103 17.74 1.94 1.74
C CYS A 103 17.71 1.44 0.30
N LEU A 104 16.65 0.70 -0.02
CA LEU A 104 16.26 0.33 -1.36
C LEU A 104 14.97 1.07 -1.72
N PHE A 105 14.85 1.56 -2.94
CA PHE A 105 13.61 2.18 -3.40
C PHE A 105 13.39 1.99 -4.89
N GLN A 106 12.13 2.13 -5.30
CA GLN A 106 11.70 2.14 -6.70
C GLN A 106 10.54 3.15 -6.86
N ASP A 107 10.65 3.99 -7.87
CA ASP A 107 9.70 5.03 -8.28
C ASP A 107 9.89 5.34 -9.77
N TYR A 108 9.15 6.32 -10.28
CA TYR A 108 9.18 6.74 -11.69
C TYR A 108 10.57 7.17 -12.18
N ASP A 109 11.42 7.74 -11.30
CA ASP A 109 12.73 8.31 -11.64
C ASP A 109 13.88 7.44 -11.12
N SER A 110 13.61 6.19 -10.76
CA SER A 110 14.62 5.29 -10.21
C SER A 110 15.56 4.79 -11.30
N MET A 111 16.84 4.71 -10.96
CA MET A 111 17.91 4.15 -11.78
C MET A 111 18.52 2.98 -11.04
N ASP A 112 18.80 1.88 -11.75
CA ASP A 112 19.44 0.72 -11.16
C ASP A 112 20.96 0.72 -11.38
N TRP A 113 21.60 -0.42 -11.18
CA TRP A 113 23.06 -0.57 -11.30
C TRP A 113 23.58 -0.43 -12.74
N ASN A 114 22.75 -0.64 -13.76
CA ASN A 114 23.14 -0.66 -15.18
C ASN A 114 22.43 0.42 -16.02
N ASP A 115 21.47 1.12 -15.43
CA ASP A 115 20.80 2.28 -16.04
C ASP A 115 21.43 3.60 -15.61
N VAL A 116 21.83 4.41 -16.59
CA VAL A 116 22.36 5.79 -16.34
C VAL A 116 21.26 6.86 -16.42
N VAL A 117 20.05 6.48 -16.82
CA VAL A 117 18.84 7.34 -16.87
C VAL A 117 17.62 6.51 -16.47
N PRO A 118 16.58 7.11 -15.87
CA PRO A 118 15.38 6.37 -15.50
C PRO A 118 14.63 5.82 -16.73
N GLN A 119 14.21 4.56 -16.68
CA GLN A 119 13.42 3.92 -17.75
C GLN A 119 11.91 4.22 -17.64
N HIS A 120 11.46 4.74 -16.49
CA HIS A 120 10.06 5.07 -16.21
C HIS A 120 9.08 3.88 -16.25
N ASP A 121 9.58 2.66 -16.07
CA ASP A 121 8.77 1.43 -16.07
C ASP A 121 7.76 1.38 -14.92
N PHE A 122 8.07 1.99 -13.76
CA PHE A 122 7.14 2.12 -12.65
C PHE A 122 6.42 3.48 -12.67
N ASN A 123 5.32 3.55 -13.43
CA ASN A 123 4.60 4.79 -13.75
C ASN A 123 3.21 4.91 -13.08
N ALA A 124 3.01 4.24 -11.95
CA ALA A 124 1.73 4.30 -11.24
C ALA A 124 1.55 5.63 -10.49
N GLU A 125 0.31 6.08 -10.33
CA GLU A 125 -0.06 7.32 -9.63
C GLU A 125 -1.05 7.06 -8.49
N TYR A 126 -1.03 7.94 -7.48
CA TYR A 126 -2.06 8.01 -6.44
C TYR A 126 -3.33 8.71 -6.95
N ALA A 127 -4.28 7.94 -7.47
CA ALA A 127 -5.55 8.46 -7.98
C ALA A 127 -6.53 8.79 -6.84
N PRO A 128 -7.24 9.94 -6.91
CA PRO A 128 -8.33 10.25 -5.98
C PRO A 128 -9.37 9.12 -5.87
N GLY A 129 -9.85 8.88 -4.66
CA GLY A 129 -10.85 7.84 -4.34
C GLY A 129 -10.27 6.42 -4.27
N LYS A 130 -8.99 6.21 -4.57
CA LYS A 130 -8.35 4.89 -4.45
C LYS A 130 -7.67 4.72 -3.09
N SER A 131 -7.59 3.48 -2.63
CA SER A 131 -6.70 3.02 -1.55
C SER A 131 -5.66 2.09 -2.13
N TYR A 132 -4.47 2.05 -1.53
CA TYR A 132 -3.33 1.26 -1.98
C TYR A 132 -2.84 0.37 -0.86
N ARG A 133 -2.52 -0.88 -1.17
CA ARG A 133 -1.87 -1.81 -0.26
C ARG A 133 -0.61 -2.36 -0.90
N LEU A 134 0.52 -2.05 -0.29
CA LEU A 134 1.80 -2.70 -0.55
C LEU A 134 1.89 -3.92 0.36
N THR A 135 2.34 -5.05 -0.19
CA THR A 135 2.69 -6.26 0.54
C THR A 135 4.09 -6.67 0.15
N VAL A 136 4.90 -7.08 1.12
CA VAL A 136 6.26 -7.59 0.91
C VAL A 136 6.43 -8.85 1.76
N GLY A 137 7.01 -9.90 1.19
CA GLY A 137 7.46 -11.05 1.96
C GLY A 137 8.75 -10.70 2.69
N VAL A 138 8.77 -10.87 4.01
CA VAL A 138 9.91 -10.46 4.87
C VAL A 138 10.35 -11.60 5.77
N ILE A 139 11.65 -11.87 5.79
CA ILE A 139 12.33 -12.69 6.80
C ILE A 139 13.19 -11.77 7.66
N GLY A 140 13.03 -11.89 8.98
CA GLY A 140 13.94 -11.32 9.98
C GLY A 140 14.98 -12.34 10.45
N THR A 141 15.72 -12.00 11.50
CA THR A 141 16.73 -12.86 12.16
C THR A 141 17.94 -13.32 11.33
N GLY A 142 18.09 -12.85 10.08
CA GLY A 142 19.22 -13.19 9.21
C GLY A 142 20.57 -12.75 9.80
N GLY A 143 21.61 -13.58 9.67
CA GLY A 143 22.98 -13.20 10.03
C GLY A 143 23.20 -12.81 11.48
N ASN A 144 22.53 -13.47 12.44
CA ASN A 144 22.54 -13.12 13.88
C ASN A 144 22.00 -11.70 14.17
N MET A 145 21.05 -11.20 13.36
CA MET A 145 20.41 -9.91 13.58
C MET A 145 19.81 -9.82 14.99
N LEU A 146 20.17 -8.75 15.71
CA LEU A 146 19.74 -8.54 17.08
C LEU A 146 18.23 -8.27 17.15
N GLN A 147 17.58 -8.75 18.22
CA GLN A 147 16.19 -8.43 18.51
C GLN A 147 16.03 -6.91 18.70
N GLY A 148 14.96 -6.34 18.18
CA GLY A 148 14.71 -4.91 18.20
C GLY A 148 15.26 -4.15 16.99
N ALA A 149 16.06 -4.77 16.11
CA ALA A 149 16.46 -4.14 14.84
C ALA A 149 15.23 -3.81 13.99
N THR A 150 15.23 -2.67 13.29
CA THR A 150 14.04 -2.18 12.57
C THR A 150 14.23 -1.98 11.07
N LEU A 151 13.14 -2.17 10.33
CA LEU A 151 13.00 -1.95 8.90
C LEU A 151 11.67 -1.26 8.63
N ASP A 152 11.70 -0.13 7.95
CA ASP A 152 10.49 0.53 7.47
C ASP A 152 10.18 0.06 6.05
N LEU A 153 8.96 -0.44 5.85
CA LEU A 153 8.33 -0.55 4.53
C LEU A 153 7.47 0.70 4.33
N SER A 154 7.61 1.39 3.20
CA SER A 154 6.95 2.68 3.00
C SER A 154 6.45 2.90 1.58
N LEU A 155 5.39 3.69 1.48
CA LEU A 155 4.88 4.31 0.27
C LEU A 155 5.14 5.82 0.34
N TYR A 156 5.66 6.41 -0.74
CA TYR A 156 6.01 7.83 -0.82
C TYR A 156 5.69 8.41 -2.19
N TYR A 157 5.81 9.73 -2.31
CA TYR A 157 5.89 10.42 -3.60
C TYR A 157 7.10 11.35 -3.63
N ARG A 158 7.54 11.77 -4.82
CA ARG A 158 8.56 12.81 -4.97
C ARG A 158 7.91 14.18 -4.98
N ASP A 159 8.39 15.09 -4.13
CA ASP A 159 7.99 16.49 -4.21
C ASP A 159 8.68 17.21 -5.39
N ALA A 160 8.37 18.49 -5.59
CA ALA A 160 8.94 19.30 -6.66
C ALA A 160 10.47 19.48 -6.58
N SER A 161 11.07 19.22 -5.42
CA SER A 161 12.53 19.22 -5.21
C SER A 161 13.14 17.82 -5.27
N SER A 162 12.36 16.84 -5.76
CA SER A 162 12.72 15.43 -5.84
C SER A 162 12.97 14.75 -4.48
N ASN A 163 12.52 15.33 -3.37
CA ASN A 163 12.57 14.69 -2.06
C ASN A 163 11.54 13.57 -2.00
N ARG A 164 11.91 12.43 -1.40
CA ARG A 164 10.97 11.33 -1.13
C ARG A 164 10.16 11.65 0.12
N ILE A 165 8.88 11.97 -0.05
CA ILE A 165 7.96 12.30 1.03
C ILE A 165 7.11 11.06 1.36
N VAL A 166 7.45 10.39 2.45
CA VAL A 166 6.71 9.21 2.95
C VAL A 166 5.30 9.62 3.38
N ILE A 167 4.30 8.91 2.88
CA ILE A 167 2.88 9.15 3.20
C ILE A 167 2.25 8.03 4.02
N ALA A 168 2.84 6.84 3.98
CA ALA A 168 2.47 5.70 4.81
C ALA A 168 3.69 4.80 5.02
N ALA A 169 3.83 4.28 6.24
CA ALA A 169 4.91 3.38 6.60
C ALA A 169 4.42 2.32 7.59
N THR A 170 5.04 1.15 7.54
CA THR A 170 4.96 0.12 8.56
C THR A 170 6.38 -0.20 9.03
N THR A 171 6.66 0.10 10.29
CA THR A 171 7.94 -0.26 10.93
C THR A 171 7.87 -1.69 11.44
N LEU A 172 8.71 -2.53 10.87
CA LEU A 172 8.95 -3.89 11.33
C LEU A 172 10.02 -3.88 12.40
N THR A 173 9.81 -4.67 13.45
CA THR A 173 10.80 -4.88 14.53
C THR A 173 11.17 -6.35 14.54
N ASN A 174 12.47 -6.65 14.45
CA ASN A 174 12.97 -8.01 14.50
C ASN A 174 12.64 -8.61 15.87
N SER A 175 11.71 -9.55 15.88
CA SER A 175 11.28 -10.30 17.06
C SER A 175 11.06 -11.76 16.68
N TYR A 176 11.41 -12.69 17.55
CA TYR A 176 11.12 -14.12 17.35
C TYR A 176 9.62 -14.43 17.33
N ASP A 177 8.77 -13.54 17.87
CA ASP A 177 7.32 -13.69 17.83
C ASP A 177 6.75 -13.51 16.42
N VAL A 178 7.43 -12.72 15.58
CA VAL A 178 7.02 -12.43 14.19
C VAL A 178 7.85 -13.25 13.23
N PHE A 179 9.17 -13.24 13.39
CA PHE A 179 10.14 -13.91 12.52
C PHE A 179 10.72 -15.12 13.26
N SER A 180 9.97 -16.21 13.23
CA SER A 180 10.29 -17.43 14.00
C SER A 180 11.31 -18.34 13.32
N ASN A 181 11.57 -18.17 12.02
CA ASN A 181 12.58 -18.88 11.25
C ASN A 181 13.10 -18.02 10.09
N ASN A 182 14.12 -18.53 9.41
CA ASN A 182 14.79 -17.87 8.28
C ASN A 182 14.56 -18.59 6.93
N THR A 183 13.46 -19.35 6.82
CA THR A 183 13.12 -20.16 5.64
C THR A 183 11.66 -19.97 5.20
N HIS A 184 10.97 -18.95 5.71
CA HIS A 184 9.60 -18.64 5.35
C HIS A 184 9.34 -17.14 5.46
N PHE A 185 8.97 -16.51 4.34
CA PHE A 185 8.59 -15.10 4.29
C PHE A 185 7.27 -14.85 5.03
N VAL A 186 7.25 -13.81 5.85
CA VAL A 186 6.03 -13.27 6.47
C VAL A 186 5.55 -12.07 5.66
N ASP A 187 4.31 -12.11 5.22
CA ASP A 187 3.68 -11.00 4.51
C ASP A 187 3.49 -9.80 5.45
N CYS A 188 4.16 -8.70 5.13
CA CYS A 188 4.06 -7.43 5.82
C CYS A 188 3.41 -6.40 4.89
N HIS A 189 2.59 -5.49 5.44
CA HIS A 189 1.78 -4.58 4.61
C HIS A 189 1.95 -3.11 4.99
N VAL A 190 1.84 -2.24 3.98
CA VAL A 190 1.66 -0.79 4.13
C VAL A 190 0.36 -0.41 3.45
N THR A 191 -0.44 0.46 4.06
CA THR A 191 -1.73 0.87 3.50
C THR A 191 -1.84 2.39 3.41
N VAL A 192 -2.22 2.88 2.23
CA VAL A 192 -2.70 4.25 2.02
C VAL A 192 -4.21 4.16 1.82
N LEU A 193 -4.98 4.79 2.70
CA LEU A 193 -6.44 4.78 2.63
C LEU A 193 -6.96 6.04 1.96
N ASN A 194 -7.89 5.84 1.02
CA ASN A 194 -8.75 6.89 0.45
C ASN A 194 -8.01 8.18 0.09
N VAL A 195 -7.20 8.14 -0.97
CA VAL A 195 -6.54 9.33 -1.51
C VAL A 195 -7.59 10.38 -1.85
N LYS A 196 -7.48 11.56 -1.26
CA LYS A 196 -8.36 12.70 -1.54
C LYS A 196 -7.76 13.53 -2.67
N ALA A 197 -8.61 14.19 -3.45
CA ALA A 197 -8.16 15.14 -4.46
C ALA A 197 -7.38 16.33 -3.88
N SER A 198 -7.52 16.60 -2.57
CA SER A 198 -6.79 17.65 -1.86
C SER A 198 -5.46 17.19 -1.27
N ASP A 199 -5.15 15.90 -1.28
CA ASP A 199 -3.91 15.39 -0.73
C ASP A 199 -2.72 15.81 -1.61
N ALA A 200 -1.60 16.20 -1.00
CA ALA A 200 -0.42 16.66 -1.73
C ALA A 200 0.15 15.59 -2.67
N TRP A 201 -0.06 14.31 -2.34
CA TRP A 201 0.35 13.17 -3.16
C TRP A 201 -0.68 12.77 -4.22
N SER A 202 -1.86 13.42 -4.28
CA SER A 202 -2.86 13.09 -5.28
C SER A 202 -2.37 13.41 -6.70
N GLY A 203 -2.46 12.43 -7.60
CA GLY A 203 -1.90 12.50 -8.96
C GLY A 203 -0.37 12.37 -9.02
N GLN A 204 0.32 12.24 -7.88
CA GLN A 204 1.77 12.05 -7.86
C GLN A 204 2.14 10.60 -8.15
N LYS A 205 3.36 10.40 -8.68
CA LYS A 205 3.94 9.07 -8.91
C LYS A 205 4.14 8.34 -7.59
N ILE A 206 3.81 7.06 -7.59
CA ILE A 206 4.01 6.17 -6.46
C ILE A 206 5.48 5.79 -6.37
N GLY A 207 6.03 5.84 -5.15
CA GLY A 207 7.31 5.27 -4.79
C GLY A 207 7.17 4.23 -3.69
N ILE A 208 8.00 3.18 -3.76
CA ILE A 208 8.14 2.12 -2.75
C ILE A 208 9.53 2.22 -2.13
N GLN A 209 9.62 2.14 -0.80
CA GLN A 209 10.88 2.26 -0.05
C GLN A 209 10.99 1.18 1.03
N PHE A 210 12.17 0.58 1.13
CA PHE A 210 12.60 -0.27 2.25
C PHE A 210 13.81 0.38 2.90
N LEU A 211 13.69 0.81 4.16
CA LEU A 211 14.70 1.58 4.86
C LEU A 211 15.06 0.90 6.17
N SER A 212 16.31 0.50 6.36
CA SER A 212 16.78 0.10 7.68
C SER A 212 16.84 1.32 8.60
N THR A 213 15.96 1.31 9.61
CA THR A 213 15.85 2.35 10.63
C THR A 213 16.52 1.94 11.94
N VAL A 214 17.30 0.86 11.91
CA VAL A 214 17.96 0.30 13.08
C VAL A 214 18.85 1.34 13.77
N SER A 215 18.87 1.32 15.10
CA SER A 215 19.81 2.13 15.85
C SER A 215 21.22 1.54 15.79
N THR A 216 22.25 2.39 15.89
CA THR A 216 23.65 1.96 15.79
C THR A 216 24.04 0.86 16.79
N ASN A 217 23.42 0.83 17.97
CA ASN A 217 23.69 -0.20 18.99
C ASN A 217 23.07 -1.58 18.67
N LEU A 218 22.19 -1.67 17.67
CA LEU A 218 21.56 -2.91 17.20
C LEU A 218 21.98 -3.28 15.77
N GLN A 219 22.91 -2.53 15.18
CA GLN A 219 23.41 -2.78 13.83
C GLN A 219 24.03 -4.18 13.72
N GLY A 220 23.73 -4.87 12.61
CA GLY A 220 24.25 -6.19 12.28
C GLY A 220 23.15 -7.18 11.85
N GLY A 221 23.55 -8.19 11.07
CA GLY A 221 22.62 -9.11 10.42
C GLY A 221 21.86 -8.47 9.27
N TYR A 222 20.81 -9.13 8.79
CA TYR A 222 20.06 -8.69 7.60
C TYR A 222 18.62 -9.18 7.60
N TRP A 223 17.81 -8.49 6.80
CA TRP A 223 16.48 -8.85 6.38
C TRP A 223 16.56 -9.53 5.01
N ASP A 224 15.74 -10.56 4.77
CA ASP A 224 15.48 -11.02 3.41
C ASP A 224 14.10 -10.52 2.95
N LEU A 225 14.01 -10.08 1.70
CA LEU A 225 12.80 -9.52 1.10
C LEU A 225 12.49 -10.21 -0.23
N ASP A 226 11.20 -10.42 -0.50
CA ASP A 226 10.73 -11.02 -1.76
C ASP A 226 9.26 -10.66 -2.06
N ASN A 227 8.82 -10.94 -3.28
CA ASN A 227 7.42 -10.89 -3.74
C ASN A 227 6.70 -9.59 -3.38
N VAL A 228 7.25 -8.47 -3.86
CA VAL A 228 6.69 -7.13 -3.66
C VAL A 228 5.40 -6.98 -4.50
N ARG A 229 4.26 -6.82 -3.83
CA ARG A 229 2.95 -6.71 -4.47
C ARG A 229 2.31 -5.38 -4.13
N LEU A 230 1.91 -4.63 -5.14
CA LEU A 230 1.13 -3.40 -4.97
C LEU A 230 -0.25 -3.58 -5.60
N VAL A 231 -1.29 -3.28 -4.83
CA VAL A 231 -2.67 -3.29 -5.33
C VAL A 231 -3.38 -1.98 -5.03
N SER A 232 -4.30 -1.59 -5.90
CA SER A 232 -5.20 -0.45 -5.71
C SER A 232 -6.66 -0.89 -5.67
N THR A 233 -7.48 -0.17 -4.91
CA THR A 233 -8.90 -0.46 -4.73
C THR A 233 -9.70 0.84 -4.70
N LEU A 234 -10.80 0.91 -5.45
CA LEU A 234 -11.70 2.06 -5.45
C LEU A 234 -12.55 2.01 -4.19
N VAL A 235 -12.44 3.07 -3.37
CA VAL A 235 -13.26 3.22 -2.18
C VAL A 235 -14.71 3.46 -2.61
N PRO A 236 -15.68 2.66 -2.13
CA PRO A 236 -17.08 2.88 -2.45
C PRO A 236 -17.53 4.28 -2.05
N ASN A 237 -18.17 5.01 -2.97
CA ASN A 237 -18.61 6.38 -2.76
C ASN A 237 -20.02 6.61 -3.32
N LEU A 238 -20.80 7.46 -2.64
CA LEU A 238 -22.09 7.92 -3.14
C LEU A 238 -21.93 9.31 -3.76
N VAL A 239 -22.17 9.41 -5.05
CA VAL A 239 -21.98 10.64 -5.84
C VAL A 239 -23.28 11.07 -6.50
N ASN A 240 -23.29 12.28 -7.06
CA ASN A 240 -24.42 12.87 -7.78
C ASN A 240 -25.76 12.83 -7.00
N PRO A 241 -25.81 13.29 -5.73
CA PRO A 241 -27.05 13.30 -4.97
C PRO A 241 -28.04 14.31 -5.58
N VAL A 242 -29.26 13.87 -5.86
CA VAL A 242 -30.32 14.68 -6.45
C VAL A 242 -31.65 14.40 -5.76
N ARG A 243 -32.37 15.45 -5.36
CA ARG A 243 -33.75 15.34 -4.84
C ARG A 243 -34.73 15.95 -5.83
N THR A 244 -35.69 15.15 -6.30
CA THR A 244 -36.74 15.59 -7.24
C THR A 244 -38.06 14.91 -6.91
N ASN A 245 -39.15 15.68 -6.89
CA ASN A 245 -40.52 15.18 -6.70
C ASN A 245 -40.71 14.23 -5.49
N GLY A 246 -40.05 14.50 -4.36
CA GLY A 246 -40.14 13.68 -3.14
C GLY A 246 -39.25 12.43 -3.15
N ASN A 247 -38.49 12.19 -4.21
CA ASN A 247 -37.53 11.09 -4.32
C ASN A 247 -36.11 11.60 -4.12
N PHE A 248 -35.22 10.72 -3.67
CA PHE A 248 -33.80 10.99 -3.57
C PHE A 248 -33.03 9.98 -4.41
N GLN A 249 -32.09 10.49 -5.20
CA GLN A 249 -31.29 9.72 -6.13
C GLN A 249 -29.82 9.95 -5.86
N PHE A 250 -29.00 8.93 -6.07
CA PHE A 250 -27.55 9.02 -6.08
C PHE A 250 -26.98 7.93 -6.98
N THR A 251 -25.69 8.02 -7.28
CA THR A 251 -24.93 6.96 -7.95
C THR A 251 -23.93 6.38 -6.96
N LEU A 252 -23.97 5.07 -6.76
CA LEU A 252 -22.90 4.35 -6.06
C LEU A 252 -21.77 4.08 -7.06
N GLN A 253 -20.58 4.54 -6.73
CA GLN A 253 -19.34 4.26 -7.46
C GLN A 253 -18.49 3.29 -6.60
N SER A 254 -17.97 2.21 -7.20
CA SER A 254 -17.11 1.23 -6.53
C SER A 254 -16.38 0.38 -7.57
N GLU A 255 -15.56 -0.57 -7.13
CA GLU A 255 -15.07 -1.60 -8.05
C GLU A 255 -16.24 -2.39 -8.68
N PRO A 256 -16.15 -2.78 -9.96
CA PRO A 256 -17.10 -3.68 -10.62
C PRO A 256 -17.20 -5.05 -9.93
N GLY A 257 -18.38 -5.67 -10.01
CA GLY A 257 -18.69 -6.99 -9.44
C GLY A 257 -19.09 -6.97 -7.96
N LEU A 258 -18.93 -5.85 -7.26
CA LEU A 258 -19.26 -5.74 -5.84
C LEU A 258 -20.77 -5.58 -5.60
N THR A 259 -21.27 -6.19 -4.53
CA THR A 259 -22.67 -6.06 -4.09
C THR A 259 -22.75 -5.27 -2.78
N PHE A 260 -23.74 -4.38 -2.69
CA PHE A 260 -23.94 -3.50 -1.56
C PHE A 260 -25.37 -3.56 -1.07
N GLN A 261 -25.53 -3.44 0.24
CA GLN A 261 -26.79 -3.08 0.85
C GLN A 261 -26.85 -1.57 1.05
N ILE A 262 -27.91 -0.95 0.55
CA ILE A 262 -28.16 0.48 0.77
C ILE A 262 -28.96 0.63 2.07
N LEU A 263 -28.35 1.32 3.03
CA LEU A 263 -28.91 1.61 4.33
C LEU A 263 -29.30 3.07 4.45
N THR A 264 -30.28 3.36 5.29
CA THR A 264 -30.73 4.71 5.57
C THR A 264 -31.18 4.92 7.00
N SER A 265 -31.02 6.13 7.51
CA SER A 265 -31.47 6.54 8.84
C SER A 265 -31.82 8.03 8.84
N THR A 266 -32.72 8.47 9.71
CA THR A 266 -32.92 9.90 10.02
C THR A 266 -31.99 10.39 11.13
N ASN A 267 -31.23 9.48 11.75
CA ASN A 267 -30.25 9.76 12.81
C ASN A 267 -28.92 9.06 12.50
N VAL A 268 -27.90 9.84 12.12
CA VAL A 268 -26.57 9.33 11.73
C VAL A 268 -25.79 8.70 12.89
N ILE A 269 -26.15 9.03 14.14
CA ILE A 269 -25.45 8.56 15.34
C ILE A 269 -25.82 7.11 15.67
N LEU A 270 -26.92 6.59 15.13
CA LEU A 270 -27.31 5.20 15.33
C LEU A 270 -26.26 4.24 14.72
N PRO A 271 -25.93 3.11 15.39
CA PRO A 271 -25.12 2.07 14.78
C PRO A 271 -25.70 1.64 13.43
N ALA A 272 -24.85 1.35 12.44
CA ALA A 272 -25.29 0.95 11.10
C ALA A 272 -26.22 -0.27 11.09
N THR A 273 -26.12 -1.15 12.09
CA THR A 273 -27.02 -2.29 12.30
C THR A 273 -28.47 -1.88 12.58
N ASN A 274 -28.71 -0.66 13.04
CA ASN A 274 -30.03 -0.11 13.34
C ASN A 274 -30.57 0.77 12.19
N TRP A 275 -29.81 0.92 11.10
CA TRP A 275 -30.27 1.64 9.92
C TRP A 275 -31.23 0.76 9.11
N THR A 276 -32.21 1.38 8.47
CA THR A 276 -33.18 0.69 7.64
C THR A 276 -32.56 0.31 6.30
N SER A 277 -32.72 -0.94 5.88
CA SER A 277 -32.33 -1.37 4.54
C SER A 277 -33.32 -0.89 3.49
N LEU A 278 -32.85 -0.18 2.46
CA LEU A 278 -33.64 0.17 1.28
C LEU A 278 -33.54 -0.86 0.16
N GLY A 279 -32.52 -1.71 0.18
CA GLY A 279 -32.36 -2.79 -0.78
C GLY A 279 -30.90 -3.16 -1.03
N PHE A 280 -30.70 -3.97 -2.05
CA PHE A 280 -29.39 -4.44 -2.49
C PHE A 280 -29.13 -3.99 -3.93
N VAL A 281 -27.89 -3.62 -4.22
CA VAL A 281 -27.44 -3.26 -5.56
C VAL A 281 -26.15 -4.01 -5.88
N THR A 282 -26.05 -4.53 -7.10
CA THR A 282 -24.81 -5.08 -7.63
C THR A 282 -24.24 -4.10 -8.64
N ASN A 283 -23.03 -3.62 -8.40
CA ASN A 283 -22.35 -2.71 -9.29
C ASN A 283 -21.61 -3.50 -10.37
N VAL A 284 -22.18 -3.63 -11.56
CA VAL A 284 -21.61 -4.47 -12.63
C VAL A 284 -20.51 -3.74 -13.42
N THR A 285 -20.61 -2.42 -13.57
CA THR A 285 -19.77 -1.65 -14.51
C THR A 285 -18.85 -0.61 -13.86
N GLY A 286 -18.93 -0.46 -12.53
CA GLY A 286 -18.17 0.54 -11.76
C GLY A 286 -19.04 1.68 -11.22
N THR A 287 -20.26 1.86 -11.76
CA THR A 287 -21.29 2.74 -11.19
C THR A 287 -22.68 2.12 -11.26
N VAL A 288 -23.50 2.35 -10.22
CA VAL A 288 -24.92 1.94 -10.21
C VAL A 288 -25.80 3.07 -9.64
N PRO A 289 -26.81 3.56 -10.39
CA PRO A 289 -27.76 4.53 -9.85
C PRO A 289 -28.71 3.85 -8.86
N PHE A 290 -29.09 4.58 -7.81
CA PHE A 290 -30.07 4.16 -6.82
C PHE A 290 -31.09 5.26 -6.57
N VAL A 291 -32.35 4.86 -6.40
CA VAL A 291 -33.47 5.78 -6.14
C VAL A 291 -34.22 5.33 -4.89
N ASP A 292 -34.31 6.21 -3.90
CA ASP A 292 -35.13 6.08 -2.71
C ASP A 292 -36.49 6.77 -2.95
N THR A 293 -37.56 5.97 -2.90
CA THR A 293 -38.95 6.39 -3.16
C THR A 293 -39.88 5.78 -2.10
N PRO A 294 -40.63 6.58 -1.32
CA PRO A 294 -40.54 8.03 -1.15
C PRO A 294 -39.44 8.44 -0.15
N ALA A 295 -38.70 9.50 -0.46
CA ALA A 295 -37.71 10.12 0.43
C ALA A 295 -38.27 11.40 1.08
N ASN A 296 -39.49 11.34 1.62
CA ASN A 296 -40.24 12.49 2.15
C ASN A 296 -39.88 12.83 3.60
N PHE A 297 -38.60 12.82 3.93
CA PHE A 297 -38.09 13.16 5.27
C PHE A 297 -37.42 14.55 5.25
N PRO A 298 -37.50 15.33 6.33
CA PRO A 298 -36.75 16.59 6.45
C PRO A 298 -35.23 16.38 6.38
N GLN A 299 -34.76 15.26 6.93
CA GLN A 299 -33.36 14.84 6.89
C GLN A 299 -33.29 13.31 6.83
N ARG A 300 -32.39 12.79 6.00
CA ARG A 300 -32.13 11.37 5.87
C ARG A 300 -30.67 11.16 5.45
N PHE A 301 -30.04 10.16 6.03
CA PHE A 301 -28.67 9.76 5.79
C PHE A 301 -28.66 8.44 5.01
N TYR A 302 -27.59 8.21 4.24
CA TYR A 302 -27.43 7.05 3.38
C TYR A 302 -26.04 6.44 3.57
N GLN A 303 -25.98 5.12 3.56
CA GLN A 303 -24.74 4.36 3.64
C GLN A 303 -24.81 3.17 2.68
N ALA A 304 -23.76 2.95 1.90
CA ALA A 304 -23.57 1.71 1.16
C ALA A 304 -22.69 0.77 1.97
N ARG A 305 -23.26 -0.37 2.39
CA ARG A 305 -22.52 -1.43 3.09
C ARG A 305 -22.16 -2.51 2.08
N GLN A 306 -20.86 -2.68 1.82
CA GLN A 306 -20.37 -3.78 0.99
C GLN A 306 -20.72 -5.11 1.66
N LEU A 307 -21.22 -6.06 0.86
CA LEU A 307 -21.46 -7.43 1.29
C LEU A 307 -20.22 -8.31 1.02
N PRO A 308 -20.07 -9.45 1.72
CA PRO A 308 -19.00 -10.43 1.47
C PRO A 308 -18.94 -10.89 0.02
#